data_AF-A0A7S3X2J5-F1
#
_entry.id   AF-A0A7S3X2J5-F1
#
_cell.length_a   1.000
_cell.length_b   1.000
_cell.length_c   1.000
_cell.angle_alpha   90.00
_cell.angle_beta   90.00
_cell.angle_gamma   90.00
#
_symmetry.space_group_name_H-M   'P 1'
#
loop_
_entity.id
_entity.type
_entity.pdbx_description
1 polymer ?
#
loop_
_entity_poly.entity_id
_entity_poly.type
_entity_poly.pdbx_seq_one_letter_code
_entity_poly.pdbx_strand_id
1 'polypeptide(L)'
;IREVSNLLWRFKEYVRRWYEHWKHDSGLRLMWEPTQFCKDFGIDMVLWALRTLLVWSWRDMLSTGEHMTDSMTESWQALLSINVMFGMARLIYMLRLVDGPGKGILAILETFFSGTIQQMLFICGAIFTNFFVAFVVLVPDMGPREVFLHMYRGLFFGDGAGLDELGLDEVNHNYIHIEVLNGYHVNMNRTLIVIASFVFNVIILNLIIAIYGNEYEKIKKTT
;
A
#
# COMPACT_ATOMS: atom_id res chain seq x y z
N ILE A 1 12.35 -1.78 23.96
CA ILE A 1 13.52 -2.17 23.11
C ILE A 1 13.68 -3.70 23.03
N ARG A 2 13.79 -4.42 24.16
CA ARG A 2 14.00 -5.89 24.19
C ARG A 2 12.88 -6.72 23.52
N GLU A 3 11.63 -6.26 23.61
CA GLU A 3 10.50 -6.94 22.96
C GLU A 3 10.50 -6.74 21.44
N VAL A 4 10.83 -5.53 20.98
CA VAL A 4 10.95 -5.22 19.55
C VAL A 4 12.08 -6.01 18.91
N SER A 5 13.23 -6.15 19.57
CA SER A 5 14.33 -6.98 19.07
C SER A 5 13.97 -8.47 19.01
N ASN A 6 13.21 -8.97 19.99
CA ASN A 6 12.70 -10.35 19.96
C ASN A 6 11.71 -10.59 18.82
N LEU A 7 10.84 -9.60 18.54
CA LEU A 7 9.87 -9.69 17.46
C LEU A 7 10.56 -9.69 16.08
N LEU A 8 11.54 -8.80 15.88
CA LEU A 8 12.34 -8.75 14.65
C LEU A 8 13.18 -10.02 14.45
N TRP A 9 13.74 -10.57 15.52
CA TRP A 9 14.49 -11.83 15.44
C TRP A 9 13.59 -13.01 15.08
N ARG A 10 12.40 -13.11 15.68
CA ARG A 10 11.40 -14.14 15.33
C ARG A 10 10.92 -13.98 13.89
N PHE A 11 10.73 -12.76 13.41
CA PHE A 11 10.35 -12.50 12.03
C PHE A 11 11.46 -12.92 11.06
N LYS A 12 12.72 -12.55 11.32
CA LYS A 12 13.87 -12.99 10.52
C LYS A 12 13.98 -14.51 10.46
N GLU A 13 13.82 -15.18 11.59
CA GLU A 13 13.89 -16.64 11.69
C GLU A 13 12.72 -17.32 10.96
N TYR A 14 11.54 -16.71 10.99
CA TYR A 14 10.37 -17.14 10.22
C TYR A 14 10.63 -17.02 8.71
N VAL A 15 11.14 -15.88 8.24
CA VAL A 15 11.49 -15.65 6.82
C VAL A 15 12.58 -16.63 6.36
N ARG A 16 13.59 -16.88 7.19
CA ARG A 16 14.65 -17.85 6.90
C ARG A 16 14.12 -19.26 6.74
N ARG A 17 13.31 -19.74 7.70
CA ARG A 17 12.69 -21.07 7.64
C ARG A 17 11.72 -21.21 6.46
N TRP A 18 11.01 -20.14 6.14
CA TRP A 18 10.13 -20.07 4.98
C TRP A 18 10.92 -20.22 3.67
N TYR A 19 12.04 -19.52 3.53
CA TYR A 19 12.93 -19.61 2.38
C TYR A 19 13.57 -20.99 2.24
N GLU A 20 13.99 -21.59 3.36
CA GLU A 20 14.55 -22.95 3.39
C GLU A 20 13.49 -24.01 3.04
N HIS A 21 12.24 -23.84 3.49
CA HIS A 21 11.12 -24.72 3.12
C HIS A 21 10.74 -24.62 1.65
N TRP A 22 10.80 -23.43 1.07
CA TRP A 22 10.53 -23.22 -0.35
C TRP A 22 11.55 -23.95 -1.25
N LYS A 23 12.77 -24.19 -0.75
CA LYS A 23 13.87 -24.81 -1.52
C LYS A 23 13.84 -26.36 -1.53
N HIS A 24 13.10 -27.00 -0.64
CA HIS A 24 13.05 -28.47 -0.53
C HIS A 24 11.61 -29.00 -0.70
N ASP A 25 11.30 -29.50 -1.90
CA ASP A 25 10.00 -30.08 -2.32
C ASP A 25 9.44 -31.19 -1.41
N SER A 26 10.25 -31.79 -0.54
CA SER A 26 9.86 -32.90 0.32
C SER A 26 9.02 -32.53 1.54
N GLY A 27 8.95 -31.26 1.94
CA GLY A 27 8.16 -30.81 3.10
C GLY A 27 6.65 -30.66 2.84
N LEU A 28 6.26 -30.48 1.58
CA LEU A 28 4.87 -30.20 1.18
C LEU A 28 3.93 -31.40 1.39
N ARG A 29 4.43 -32.64 1.36
CA ARG A 29 3.58 -33.83 1.56
C ARG A 29 3.24 -34.12 3.02
N LEU A 30 4.09 -33.71 3.97
CA LEU A 30 3.90 -34.04 5.40
C LEU A 30 3.08 -32.99 6.16
N MET A 31 2.92 -31.77 5.63
CA MET A 31 2.04 -30.74 6.21
C MET A 31 0.61 -30.77 5.64
N TRP A 32 0.32 -31.70 4.74
CA TRP A 32 -0.94 -31.78 4.00
C TRP A 32 -1.87 -32.83 4.61
N GLU A 33 -2.12 -32.75 5.92
CA GLU A 33 -3.36 -33.31 6.47
C GLU A 33 -4.46 -32.25 6.29
N PRO A 34 -5.37 -32.38 5.31
CA PRO A 34 -6.39 -31.37 5.02
C PRO A 34 -7.30 -31.08 6.23
N THR A 35 -7.40 -32.05 7.15
CA THR A 35 -8.14 -31.94 8.40
C THR A 35 -7.47 -31.01 9.42
N GLN A 36 -6.13 -31.00 9.50
CA GLN A 36 -5.40 -30.05 10.37
C GLN A 36 -5.45 -28.65 9.79
N PHE A 37 -5.30 -28.52 8.47
CA PHE A 37 -5.42 -27.23 7.79
C PHE A 37 -6.79 -26.57 8.01
N CYS A 38 -7.89 -27.30 7.82
CA CYS A 38 -9.23 -26.76 8.06
C CYS A 38 -9.46 -26.35 9.52
N LYS A 39 -8.88 -27.07 10.49
CA LYS A 39 -8.97 -26.72 11.91
C LYS A 39 -8.19 -25.44 12.22
N ASP A 40 -6.93 -25.36 11.78
CA ASP A 40 -6.07 -24.21 12.04
C ASP A 40 -6.56 -22.96 11.31
N PHE A 41 -7.00 -23.11 10.05
CA PHE A 41 -7.60 -22.03 9.27
C PHE A 41 -8.91 -21.53 9.88
N GLY A 42 -9.78 -22.45 10.33
CA GLY A 42 -11.04 -22.09 10.99
C GLY A 42 -10.80 -21.33 12.29
N ILE A 43 -9.86 -21.79 13.12
CA ILE A 43 -9.49 -21.12 14.38
C ILE A 43 -8.90 -19.74 14.10
N ASP A 44 -7.99 -19.62 13.13
CA ASP A 44 -7.41 -18.33 12.74
C ASP A 44 -8.49 -17.36 12.23
N MET A 45 -9.41 -17.81 11.36
CA MET A 45 -10.53 -17.01 10.87
C MET A 45 -11.44 -16.50 11.99
N VAL A 46 -11.79 -17.35 12.95
CA VAL A 46 -12.62 -16.97 14.11
C VAL A 46 -11.89 -15.98 15.01
N LEU A 47 -10.62 -16.22 15.31
CA LEU A 47 -9.79 -15.28 16.09
C LEU A 47 -9.66 -13.92 15.38
N TRP A 48 -9.58 -13.93 14.05
CA TRP A 48 -9.56 -12.72 13.23
C TRP A 48 -10.87 -11.95 13.30
N ALA A 49 -12.01 -12.63 13.08
CA ALA A 49 -13.33 -12.04 13.18
C ALA A 49 -13.55 -11.43 14.58
N LEU A 50 -13.14 -12.14 15.63
CA LEU A 50 -13.24 -11.66 17.01
C LEU A 50 -12.35 -10.44 17.27
N ARG A 51 -11.12 -10.39 16.74
CA ARG A 51 -10.26 -9.21 16.83
C ARG A 51 -10.86 -8.01 16.10
N THR A 52 -11.40 -8.20 14.90
CA THR A 52 -12.05 -7.12 14.15
C THR A 52 -13.30 -6.60 14.86
N LEU A 53 -14.09 -7.50 15.46
CA LEU A 53 -15.26 -7.13 16.27
C LEU A 53 -14.85 -6.36 17.52
N LEU A 54 -13.78 -6.75 18.21
CA LEU A 54 -13.26 -6.02 19.37
C LEU A 54 -12.78 -4.61 19.00
N VAL A 55 -12.08 -4.45 17.87
CA VAL A 55 -11.67 -3.14 17.36
C VAL A 55 -12.89 -2.29 17.02
N TRP A 56 -13.92 -2.90 16.43
CA TRP A 56 -15.15 -2.22 16.06
C TRP A 56 -15.97 -1.79 17.29
N SER A 57 -16.15 -2.68 18.27
CA SER A 57 -16.86 -2.38 19.52
C SER A 57 -16.12 -1.33 20.35
N TRP A 58 -14.80 -1.35 20.34
CA TRP A 58 -13.98 -0.31 20.98
C TRP A 58 -14.21 1.06 20.32
N ARG A 59 -14.22 1.11 18.98
CA ARG A 59 -14.47 2.34 18.23
C ARG A 59 -15.87 2.89 18.51
N ASP A 60 -16.87 2.02 18.58
CA ASP A 60 -18.24 2.39 18.90
C ASP A 60 -18.34 2.99 20.31
N MET A 61 -17.74 2.33 21.31
CA MET A 61 -17.66 2.83 22.68
C MET A 61 -16.96 4.19 22.78
N LEU A 62 -15.90 4.41 21.99
CA LEU A 62 -15.20 5.70 21.93
C LEU A 62 -16.08 6.81 21.33
N SER A 63 -16.98 6.47 20.39
CA SER A 63 -17.85 7.42 19.71
C SER A 63 -19.02 7.91 20.60
N THR A 64 -19.45 7.09 21.55
CA THR A 64 -20.61 7.38 22.43
C THR A 64 -20.28 8.38 23.56
N GLY A 65 -19.02 8.76 23.73
CA GLY A 65 -18.67 10.06 24.31
C GLY A 65 -18.90 10.25 25.82
N GLU A 66 -19.05 9.21 26.63
CA GLU A 66 -19.12 9.36 28.09
C GLU A 66 -17.74 9.19 28.77
N HIS A 67 -17.04 10.32 28.91
CA HIS A 67 -16.11 10.63 30.00
C HIS A 67 -15.02 9.61 30.44
N MET A 68 -14.41 8.83 29.56
CA MET A 68 -13.12 8.18 29.88
C MET A 68 -11.92 9.03 29.44
N THR A 69 -11.33 9.72 30.40
CA THR A 69 -10.19 10.64 30.29
C THR A 69 -8.83 9.99 30.00
N ASP A 70 -8.76 8.67 29.85
CA ASP A 70 -7.53 8.00 29.38
C ASP A 70 -7.66 7.66 27.90
N SER A 71 -7.55 8.71 27.06
CA SER A 71 -7.48 8.52 25.61
C SER A 71 -6.27 7.66 25.29
N MET A 72 -6.51 6.46 24.76
CA MET A 72 -5.47 5.58 24.26
C MET A 72 -4.59 6.35 23.26
N THR A 73 -3.28 6.42 23.51
CA THR A 73 -2.33 7.19 22.70
C THR A 73 -2.47 6.82 21.21
N GLU A 74 -2.41 7.81 20.32
CA GLU A 74 -2.54 7.63 18.86
C GLU A 74 -1.64 6.52 18.32
N SER A 75 -0.44 6.36 18.91
CA SER A 75 0.51 5.30 18.58
C SER A 75 -0.05 3.88 18.79
N TRP A 76 -0.82 3.65 19.86
CA TRP A 76 -1.46 2.37 20.13
C TRP A 76 -2.58 2.08 19.14
N GLN A 77 -3.34 3.09 18.73
CA GLN A 77 -4.37 2.94 17.69
C GLN A 77 -3.74 2.61 16.33
N ALA A 78 -2.60 3.23 16.01
CA ALA A 78 -1.83 2.93 14.81
C ALA A 78 -1.27 1.49 14.83
N LEU A 79 -0.67 1.07 15.96
CA LEU A 79 -0.17 -0.31 16.13
C LEU A 79 -1.28 -1.35 16.01
N LEU A 80 -2.45 -1.08 16.60
CA LEU A 80 -3.61 -1.96 16.50
C LEU A 80 -4.09 -2.07 15.04
N SER A 81 -4.17 -0.96 14.31
CA SER A 81 -4.51 -0.94 12.89
C SER A 81 -3.53 -1.72 12.03
N ILE A 82 -2.22 -1.54 12.28
CA ILE A 82 -1.15 -2.29 11.60
C ILE A 82 -1.26 -3.78 11.88
N ASN A 83 -1.53 -4.18 13.13
CA ASN A 83 -1.73 -5.57 13.50
C ASN A 83 -2.91 -6.19 12.75
N VAL A 84 -4.04 -5.47 12.66
CA VAL A 84 -5.22 -5.89 11.87
C VAL A 84 -4.85 -6.06 10.38
N MET A 85 -4.10 -5.12 9.81
CA MET A 85 -3.65 -5.21 8.42
C MET A 85 -2.76 -6.45 8.18
N PHE A 86 -1.81 -6.73 9.09
CA PHE A 86 -0.86 -7.83 8.92
C PHE A 86 -1.52 -9.20 8.88
N GLY A 87 -2.54 -9.46 9.68
CA GLY A 87 -3.19 -10.76 9.56
C GLY A 87 -4.37 -10.83 8.61
N MET A 88 -4.90 -9.71 8.11
CA MET A 88 -5.61 -9.76 6.82
C MET A 88 -4.67 -10.22 5.70
N ALA A 89 -3.43 -9.72 5.66
CA ALA A 89 -2.43 -10.22 4.71
C ALA A 89 -2.10 -11.71 4.94
N ARG A 90 -2.03 -12.17 6.20
CA ARG A 90 -1.89 -13.59 6.53
C ARG A 90 -3.09 -14.41 6.03
N LEU A 91 -4.32 -13.92 6.19
CA LEU A 91 -5.53 -14.61 5.70
C LEU A 91 -5.49 -14.74 4.18
N ILE A 92 -5.18 -13.66 3.46
CA ILE A 92 -5.00 -13.67 2.00
C ILE A 92 -3.94 -14.70 1.60
N TYR A 93 -2.83 -14.75 2.34
CA TYR A 93 -1.79 -15.74 2.11
C TYR A 93 -2.27 -17.17 2.39
N MET A 94 -3.06 -17.41 3.44
CA MET A 94 -3.61 -18.75 3.72
C MET A 94 -4.62 -19.21 2.66
N LEU A 95 -5.34 -18.29 2.00
CA LEU A 95 -6.22 -18.63 0.88
C LEU A 95 -5.49 -19.30 -0.31
N ARG A 96 -4.15 -19.21 -0.38
CA ARG A 96 -3.35 -19.97 -1.36
C ARG A 96 -3.53 -21.49 -1.25
N LEU A 97 -3.97 -21.99 -0.09
CA LEU A 97 -4.14 -23.42 0.19
C LEU A 97 -5.53 -23.95 -0.19
N VAL A 98 -6.45 -23.08 -0.63
CA VAL A 98 -7.80 -23.48 -1.05
C VAL A 98 -7.77 -23.98 -2.50
N ASP A 99 -8.26 -25.21 -2.70
CA ASP A 99 -8.39 -25.81 -4.04
C ASP A 99 -9.29 -24.96 -4.94
N GLY A 100 -8.75 -24.52 -6.08
CA GLY A 100 -9.41 -23.60 -7.00
C GLY A 100 -8.79 -22.20 -6.96
N PRO A 101 -9.25 -21.28 -6.09
CA PRO A 101 -8.78 -19.90 -6.06
C PRO A 101 -7.32 -19.76 -5.62
N GLY A 102 -6.77 -20.74 -4.89
CA GLY A 102 -5.41 -20.69 -4.37
C GLY A 102 -4.35 -20.54 -5.46
N LYS A 103 -4.55 -21.16 -6.63
CA LYS A 103 -3.66 -21.00 -7.79
C LYS A 103 -3.61 -19.56 -8.29
N GLY A 104 -4.75 -18.87 -8.28
CA GLY A 104 -4.83 -17.46 -8.68
C GLY A 104 -4.06 -16.55 -7.72
N ILE A 105 -4.22 -16.76 -6.42
CA ILE A 105 -3.53 -15.97 -5.38
C ILE A 105 -2.01 -16.21 -5.44
N LEU A 106 -1.58 -17.47 -5.62
CA LEU A 106 -0.17 -17.79 -5.79
C LEU A 106 0.42 -17.09 -7.01
N ALA A 107 -0.28 -17.15 -8.16
CA ALA A 107 0.15 -16.48 -9.38
C ALA A 107 0.25 -14.96 -9.19
N ILE A 108 -0.71 -14.33 -8.50
CA ILE A 108 -0.67 -12.89 -8.19
C ILE A 108 0.54 -12.54 -7.31
N LEU A 109 0.78 -13.30 -6.24
CA LEU A 109 1.91 -13.07 -5.34
C LEU A 109 3.24 -13.25 -6.08
N GLU A 110 3.39 -14.33 -6.84
CA GLU A 110 4.60 -14.60 -7.62
C GLU A 110 4.84 -13.54 -8.70
N THR A 111 3.76 -13.05 -9.33
CA THR A 111 3.83 -11.94 -10.28
C THR A 111 4.32 -10.68 -9.58
N PHE A 112 3.77 -10.34 -8.41
CA PHE A 112 4.19 -9.18 -7.64
C PHE A 112 5.66 -9.23 -7.21
N PHE A 113 6.17 -10.43 -6.89
CA PHE A 113 7.57 -10.65 -6.55
C PHE A 113 8.47 -10.96 -7.75
N SER A 114 7.95 -10.91 -8.99
CA SER A 114 8.76 -11.07 -10.19
C SER A 114 9.77 -9.93 -10.29
N GLY A 115 11.03 -10.28 -10.61
CA GLY A 115 12.11 -9.31 -10.76
C GLY A 115 11.79 -8.23 -11.79
N THR A 116 11.07 -8.56 -12.87
CA THR A 116 10.65 -7.62 -13.90
C THR A 116 9.74 -6.53 -13.33
N ILE A 117 8.76 -6.91 -12.51
CA ILE A 117 7.81 -5.97 -11.90
C ILE A 117 8.49 -5.10 -10.84
N GLN A 118 9.41 -5.67 -10.05
CA GLN A 118 10.20 -4.90 -9.09
C GLN A 118 11.08 -3.85 -9.78
N GLN A 119 11.73 -4.19 -10.89
CA GLN A 119 12.52 -3.24 -11.67
C GLN A 119 11.65 -2.11 -12.23
N MET A 120 10.45 -2.42 -12.74
CA MET A 120 9.51 -1.42 -13.24
C MET A 120 8.96 -0.53 -12.14
N LEU A 121 8.62 -1.09 -10.98
CA LEU A 121 8.18 -0.33 -9.81
C LEU A 121 9.29 0.59 -9.29
N PHE A 122 10.54 0.14 -9.34
CA PHE A 122 11.71 0.97 -9.02
C PHE A 122 11.85 2.16 -9.99
N ILE A 123 11.73 1.92 -11.31
CA ILE A 123 11.76 3.00 -12.31
C ILE A 123 10.61 3.99 -12.09
N CYS A 124 9.40 3.49 -11.84
CA CYS A 124 8.23 4.31 -11.50
C CYS A 124 8.48 5.16 -10.25
N GLY A 125 9.03 4.55 -9.19
CA GLY A 125 9.37 5.25 -7.95
C GLY A 125 10.45 6.32 -8.15
N ALA A 126 11.44 6.08 -9.02
CA ALA A 126 12.47 7.06 -9.35
C ALA A 126 11.88 8.26 -10.11
N ILE A 127 11.01 8.01 -11.10
CA ILE A 127 10.30 9.07 -11.82
C ILE A 127 9.40 9.86 -10.86
N PHE A 128 8.66 9.17 -9.99
CA PHE A 128 7.80 9.81 -8.99
C PHE A 128 8.61 10.70 -8.04
N THR A 129 9.75 10.20 -7.56
CA THR A 129 10.62 10.99 -6.67
C THR A 129 11.15 12.23 -7.37
N ASN A 130 11.43 12.18 -8.67
CA ASN A 130 11.86 13.35 -9.43
C ASN A 130 10.76 14.44 -9.48
N PHE A 131 9.53 14.06 -9.83
CA PHE A 131 8.40 15.00 -9.78
C PHE A 131 8.15 15.50 -8.35
N PHE A 132 8.24 14.63 -7.34
CA PHE A 132 8.06 15.00 -5.94
C PHE A 132 9.02 16.12 -5.54
N VAL A 133 10.32 15.95 -5.83
CA VAL A 133 11.33 16.97 -5.53
C VAL A 133 11.05 18.26 -6.31
N ALA A 134 10.63 18.18 -7.57
CA ALA A 134 10.25 19.35 -8.35
C ALA A 134 9.06 20.10 -7.71
N PHE A 135 8.01 19.39 -7.27
CA PHE A 135 6.85 20.00 -6.62
C PHE A 135 7.16 20.58 -5.24
N VAL A 136 8.02 19.94 -4.45
CA VAL A 136 8.46 20.48 -3.15
C VAL A 136 9.21 21.81 -3.32
N VAL A 137 9.97 21.97 -4.40
CA VAL A 137 10.64 23.26 -4.72
C VAL A 137 9.65 24.30 -5.24
N LEU A 138 8.64 23.85 -5.98
CA LEU A 138 7.72 24.70 -6.72
C LEU A 138 6.52 25.20 -5.88
N VAL A 139 6.14 24.46 -4.84
CA VAL A 139 5.06 24.80 -3.90
C VAL A 139 5.64 24.87 -2.48
N PRO A 140 6.40 25.94 -2.16
CA PRO A 140 7.07 26.07 -0.87
C PRO A 140 6.11 26.25 0.30
N ASP A 141 4.87 26.67 0.02
CA ASP A 141 3.85 26.93 1.04
C ASP A 141 3.23 25.64 1.62
N MET A 142 3.39 24.50 0.92
CA MET A 142 2.88 23.20 1.37
C MET A 142 3.99 22.38 2.02
N GLY A 143 3.64 21.65 3.08
CA GLY A 143 4.57 20.72 3.70
C GLY A 143 4.92 19.57 2.73
N PRO A 144 6.14 19.03 2.72
CA PRO A 144 6.52 17.93 1.82
C PRO A 144 5.66 16.67 2.00
N ARG A 145 5.05 16.48 3.19
CA ARG A 145 4.09 15.39 3.42
C ARG A 145 2.78 15.59 2.69
N GLU A 146 2.28 16.83 2.66
CA GLU A 146 1.04 17.19 1.96
C GLU A 146 1.26 17.08 0.46
N VAL A 147 2.36 17.66 -0.06
CA VAL A 147 2.77 17.53 -1.46
C VAL A 147 2.83 16.05 -1.87
N PHE A 148 3.45 15.19 -1.05
CA PHE A 148 3.52 13.76 -1.32
C PHE A 148 2.11 13.13 -1.42
N LEU A 149 1.22 13.47 -0.49
CA LEU A 149 -0.12 12.89 -0.40
C LEU A 149 -1.00 13.36 -1.57
N HIS A 150 -1.02 14.65 -1.89
CA HIS A 150 -1.73 15.21 -3.04
C HIS A 150 -1.20 14.66 -4.36
N MET A 151 0.12 14.56 -4.50
CA MET A 151 0.74 14.02 -5.72
C MET A 151 0.48 12.52 -5.86
N TYR A 152 0.54 11.75 -4.76
CA TYR A 152 0.18 10.32 -4.77
C TYR A 152 -1.29 10.12 -5.16
N ARG A 153 -2.20 10.87 -4.53
CA ARG A 153 -3.65 10.80 -4.79
C ARG A 153 -3.98 11.21 -6.23
N GLY A 154 -3.40 12.31 -6.70
CA GLY A 154 -3.63 12.86 -8.02
C GLY A 154 -3.00 12.04 -9.16
N LEU A 155 -1.72 11.64 -9.03
CA LEU A 155 -1.01 10.96 -10.11
C LEU A 155 -1.29 9.47 -10.21
N PHE A 156 -1.53 8.75 -9.10
CA PHE A 156 -1.79 7.31 -9.16
C PHE A 156 -3.28 6.97 -9.26
N PHE A 157 -4.16 7.76 -8.64
CA PHE A 157 -5.60 7.49 -8.64
C PHE A 157 -6.39 8.41 -9.57
N GLY A 158 -5.73 9.38 -10.21
CA GLY A 158 -6.40 10.35 -11.08
C GLY A 158 -7.35 11.27 -10.31
N ASP A 159 -7.13 11.49 -9.02
CA ASP A 159 -8.00 12.33 -8.20
C ASP A 159 -7.75 13.81 -8.52
N GLY A 160 -8.71 14.41 -9.23
CA GLY A 160 -8.67 15.82 -9.63
C GLY A 160 -8.45 16.77 -8.45
N ALA A 161 -9.11 16.53 -7.31
CA ALA A 161 -8.98 17.42 -6.15
C ALA A 161 -7.56 17.40 -5.55
N GLY A 162 -6.86 16.25 -5.61
CA GLY A 162 -5.45 16.21 -5.22
C GLY A 162 -4.57 17.05 -6.14
N LEU A 163 -4.89 17.10 -7.43
CA LEU A 163 -4.16 17.90 -8.41
C LEU A 163 -4.53 19.39 -8.34
N ASP A 164 -5.79 19.70 -8.01
CA ASP A 164 -6.30 21.06 -7.79
C ASP A 164 -5.56 21.74 -6.64
N GLU A 165 -5.36 21.01 -5.52
CA GLU A 165 -4.58 21.48 -4.38
C GLU A 165 -3.11 21.75 -4.75
N LEU A 166 -2.54 21.10 -5.77
CA LEU A 166 -1.17 21.37 -6.27
C LEU A 166 -1.08 22.60 -7.19
N GLY A 167 -2.17 23.30 -7.44
CA GLY A 167 -2.21 24.55 -8.22
C GLY A 167 -2.81 24.42 -9.62
N LEU A 168 -3.65 23.40 -9.86
CA LEU A 168 -4.48 23.35 -11.07
C LEU A 168 -5.69 24.27 -10.98
N ASP A 169 -6.29 24.42 -9.80
CA ASP A 169 -7.44 25.30 -9.64
C ASP A 169 -6.99 26.76 -9.73
N GLU A 170 -7.70 27.55 -10.55
CA GLU A 170 -7.45 28.99 -10.68
C GLU A 170 -8.08 29.77 -9.53
N VAL A 171 -8.91 29.11 -8.70
CA VAL A 171 -9.91 29.77 -7.89
C VAL A 171 -9.52 29.76 -6.41
N ASN A 172 -8.52 30.58 -6.07
CA ASN A 172 -8.55 31.23 -4.77
C ASN A 172 -8.55 32.75 -4.96
N HIS A 173 -9.73 33.24 -5.32
CA HIS A 173 -10.10 34.65 -5.52
C HIS A 173 -9.95 35.56 -4.28
N ASN A 174 -9.23 35.16 -3.23
CA ASN A 174 -9.11 35.95 -2.00
C ASN A 174 -7.73 36.59 -1.77
N TYR A 175 -6.76 36.40 -2.67
CA TYR A 175 -5.48 37.11 -2.61
C TYR A 175 -5.32 38.08 -3.78
N ILE A 176 -6.23 39.05 -3.84
CA ILE A 176 -6.06 40.30 -4.58
C ILE A 176 -4.90 41.04 -3.89
N HIS A 177 -3.68 41.02 -4.45
CA HIS A 177 -2.75 42.18 -4.49
C HIS A 177 -1.29 41.95 -4.92
N ILE A 178 -0.83 40.77 -5.39
CA ILE A 178 0.56 40.61 -5.88
C ILE A 178 0.58 39.94 -7.26
N GLU A 179 0.24 40.71 -8.30
CA GLU A 179 -0.36 40.17 -9.53
C GLU A 179 0.57 40.04 -10.76
N VAL A 180 1.88 40.31 -10.67
CA VAL A 180 2.74 40.28 -11.89
C VAL A 180 3.87 39.25 -11.85
N LEU A 181 4.48 38.97 -10.69
CA LEU A 181 5.47 37.89 -10.58
C LEU A 181 4.84 36.49 -10.45
N ASN A 182 3.61 36.41 -9.93
CA ASN A 182 2.91 35.14 -9.70
C ASN A 182 2.40 34.47 -10.99
N GLY A 183 2.15 35.23 -12.06
CA GLY A 183 1.61 34.66 -13.31
C GLY A 183 2.55 33.65 -13.98
N TYR A 184 3.87 33.85 -13.91
CA TYR A 184 4.85 32.91 -14.48
C TYR A 184 4.95 31.61 -13.67
N HIS A 185 4.91 31.69 -12.33
CA HIS A 185 4.95 30.51 -11.47
C HIS A 185 3.69 29.64 -11.65
N VAL A 186 2.50 30.24 -11.69
CA VAL A 186 1.23 29.51 -11.89
C VAL A 186 1.24 28.74 -13.21
N ASN A 187 1.77 29.32 -14.28
CA ASN A 187 1.88 28.66 -15.58
C ASN A 187 2.85 27.46 -15.57
N MET A 188 3.96 27.57 -14.83
CA MET A 188 4.95 26.49 -14.72
C MET A 188 4.41 25.31 -13.90
N ASN A 189 3.69 25.56 -12.81
CA ASN A 189 3.06 24.52 -11.98
C ASN A 189 2.06 23.70 -12.80
N ARG A 190 1.15 24.38 -13.51
CA ARG A 190 0.15 23.71 -14.34
C ARG A 190 0.78 22.88 -15.45
N THR A 191 1.79 23.44 -16.11
CA THR A 191 2.53 22.71 -17.15
C THR A 191 3.17 21.45 -16.57
N LEU A 192 3.81 21.55 -15.40
CA LEU A 192 4.41 20.41 -14.72
C LEU A 192 3.37 19.37 -14.32
N ILE A 193 2.20 19.78 -13.80
CA ILE A 193 1.13 18.85 -13.41
C ILE A 193 0.56 18.13 -14.63
N VAL A 194 0.34 18.82 -15.74
CA VAL A 194 -0.14 18.20 -16.99
C VAL A 194 0.89 17.17 -17.50
N ILE A 195 2.18 17.53 -17.50
CA ILE A 195 3.26 16.60 -17.89
C ILE A 195 3.31 15.41 -16.95
N ALA A 196 3.28 15.63 -15.63
CA ALA A 196 3.29 14.57 -14.63
C ALA A 196 2.08 13.64 -14.80
N SER A 197 0.89 14.20 -14.97
CA SER A 197 -0.35 13.44 -15.17
C SER A 197 -0.31 12.63 -16.44
N PHE A 198 0.21 13.18 -17.54
CA PHE A 198 0.41 12.45 -18.79
C PHE A 198 1.41 11.29 -18.61
N VAL A 199 2.57 11.55 -18.00
CA VAL A 199 3.58 10.53 -17.74
C VAL A 199 3.02 9.40 -16.86
N PHE A 200 2.34 9.72 -15.76
CA PHE A 200 1.84 8.70 -14.84
C PHE A 200 0.61 7.95 -15.38
N ASN A 201 -0.43 8.67 -15.78
CA ASN A 201 -1.70 8.06 -16.16
C ASN A 201 -1.66 7.43 -17.55
N VAL A 202 -0.92 8.03 -18.50
CA VAL A 202 -0.89 7.55 -19.89
C VAL A 202 0.29 6.62 -20.14
N ILE A 203 1.48 6.93 -19.63
CA ILE A 203 2.68 6.12 -19.93
C ILE A 203 2.88 5.03 -18.88
N ILE A 204 3.10 5.41 -17.63
CA ILE A 204 3.52 4.49 -16.57
C ILE A 204 2.42 3.49 -16.24
N LEU A 205 1.17 3.94 -16.04
CA LEU A 205 0.07 3.06 -15.67
C LEU A 205 -0.19 2.00 -16.76
N ASN A 206 -0.23 2.42 -18.02
CA ASN A 206 -0.39 1.51 -19.16
C ASN A 206 0.78 0.52 -19.29
N LEU A 207 2.01 0.98 -19.04
CA LEU A 207 3.19 0.11 -19.05
C LEU A 207 3.13 -0.93 -17.92
N ILE A 208 2.75 -0.53 -16.70
CA ILE A 208 2.59 -1.45 -15.56
C ILE A 208 1.51 -2.50 -15.88
N ILE A 209 0.37 -2.10 -16.43
CA ILE A 209 -0.71 -3.03 -16.81
C ILE A 209 -0.20 -4.03 -17.87
N ALA A 210 0.49 -3.56 -18.90
CA ALA A 210 1.01 -4.41 -19.96
C ALA A 210 2.03 -5.44 -19.45
N ILE A 211 2.96 -5.01 -18.60
CA ILE A 211 3.99 -5.87 -18.03
C ILE A 211 3.40 -6.85 -17.03
N TYR A 212 2.49 -6.37 -16.18
CA TYR A 212 1.79 -7.22 -15.22
C TYR A 212 0.98 -8.30 -15.94
N GLY A 213 0.27 -7.95 -17.02
CA GLY A 213 -0.45 -8.92 -17.84
C GLY A 213 0.46 -10.00 -18.43
N ASN A 214 1.59 -9.60 -19.02
CA ASN A 214 2.54 -10.53 -19.62
C ASN A 214 3.23 -11.45 -18.59
N GLU A 215 3.68 -10.90 -17.45
CA GLU A 215 4.28 -11.68 -16.36
C GLU A 215 3.26 -12.63 -15.73
N TYR A 216 2.02 -12.16 -15.53
CA TYR A 216 0.93 -12.99 -15.01
C TYR A 216 0.62 -14.18 -15.92
N GLU A 217 0.52 -13.96 -17.24
CA GLU A 217 0.31 -15.05 -18.20
C GLU A 217 1.46 -16.07 -18.22
N LYS A 218 2.70 -15.60 -18.10
CA LYS A 218 3.89 -16.45 -18.06
C LYS A 218 3.89 -17.35 -16.82
N ILE A 219 3.60 -16.79 -15.66
CA ILE A 219 3.53 -17.54 -14.39
C ILE A 219 2.36 -18.52 -14.44
N LYS A 220 1.19 -18.09 -14.92
CA LYS A 220 0.01 -18.95 -15.06
C LYS A 220 0.24 -20.16 -15.98
N LYS A 221 1.14 -20.08 -16.97
CA LYS A 221 1.51 -21.22 -17.83
C LYS A 221 2.49 -22.19 -17.16
N THR A 222 3.20 -21.75 -16.14
CA THR A 222 4.23 -22.52 -15.43
C THR A 222 3.65 -23.30 -14.25
N THR A 223 2.54 -22.82 -13.69
CA THR A 223 1.83 -23.36 -12.51
C THR A 223 0.61 -24.20 -12.86
#